data_AF-A0A914EF10-F1
#
_entry.id   AF-A0A914EF10-F1
#
_cell.length_a   1.000
_cell.length_b   1.000
_cell.length_c   1.000
_cell.angle_alpha   90.00
_cell.angle_beta   90.00
_cell.angle_gamma   90.00
#
_symmetry.space_group_name_H-M   'P 1'
#
loop_
_entity.id
_entity.type
_entity.pdbx_description
1 polymer ?
#
loop_
_entity_poly.entity_id
_entity_poly.type
_entity_poly.pdbx_seq_one_letter_code
_entity_poly.pdbx_strand_id
1 'polypeptide(L)'
;MSSLPETKTSTPYSYFNDPAYNTITYNRLVDAYCIMFGSLSAIGNFYIILLFSNFSKLRATQCNWFIVFLCVADMLIGLGTLVRPIWNMISMDNNIMEFNFYWCTLASASWICGYR
;
A
#
# COMPACT_ATOMS: atom_id res chain seq x y z
N MET A 1 58.93 -2.51 -29.96
CA MET A 1 57.64 -1.86 -30.28
C MET A 1 56.63 -2.30 -29.24
N SER A 2 56.40 -1.45 -28.25
CA SER A 2 55.48 -1.64 -27.13
C SER A 2 54.05 -1.40 -27.59
N SER A 3 53.19 -2.41 -27.47
CA SER A 3 51.76 -2.34 -27.71
C SER A 3 51.08 -1.45 -26.65
N LEU A 4 50.41 -0.39 -27.09
CA LEU A 4 49.55 0.48 -26.27
C LEU A 4 48.38 -0.33 -25.68
N PRO A 5 47.95 -0.06 -24.44
CA PRO A 5 46.76 -0.69 -23.87
C PRO A 5 45.50 -0.15 -24.55
N GLU A 6 44.59 -1.05 -24.92
CA GLU A 6 43.28 -0.73 -25.48
C GLU A 6 42.46 0.11 -24.49
N THR A 7 42.17 1.34 -24.87
CA THR A 7 41.24 2.24 -24.18
C THR A 7 39.84 1.64 -24.26
N LYS A 8 39.37 0.99 -23.18
CA LYS A 8 37.97 0.59 -23.02
C LYS A 8 37.11 1.86 -22.98
N THR A 9 36.39 2.12 -24.06
CA THR A 9 35.33 3.12 -24.14
C THR A 9 34.22 2.72 -23.16
N SER A 10 34.23 3.35 -21.98
CA SER A 10 33.14 3.29 -21.02
C SER A 10 31.88 3.89 -21.67
N THR A 11 30.90 3.06 -21.99
CA THR A 11 29.56 3.55 -22.32
C THR A 11 29.03 4.33 -21.11
N PRO A 12 28.38 5.50 -21.33
CA PRO A 12 27.79 6.24 -20.22
C PRO A 12 26.70 5.38 -19.59
N TYR A 13 26.88 5.06 -18.31
CA TYR A 13 25.89 4.31 -17.54
C TYR A 13 24.59 5.11 -17.51
N SER A 14 23.58 4.67 -18.26
CA SER A 14 22.29 5.35 -18.30
C SER A 14 21.49 4.93 -17.07
N TYR A 15 21.47 5.80 -16.07
CA TYR A 15 20.73 5.63 -14.81
C TYR A 15 19.25 5.25 -15.02
N PHE A 16 18.66 5.60 -16.17
CA PHE A 16 17.27 5.33 -16.52
C PHE A 16 17.00 3.89 -16.99
N ASN A 17 18.03 3.12 -17.36
CA ASN A 17 17.89 1.73 -17.79
C ASN A 17 18.29 0.71 -16.71
N ASP A 18 18.66 1.18 -15.52
CA ASP A 18 19.00 0.31 -14.40
C ASP A 18 17.71 -0.35 -13.86
N PRO A 19 17.62 -1.69 -13.80
CA PRO A 19 16.46 -2.39 -13.22
C PRO A 19 16.15 -1.92 -11.80
N ALA A 20 17.16 -1.53 -11.01
CA ALA A 20 16.95 -0.99 -9.66
C ALA A 20 16.19 0.35 -9.68
N TYR A 21 16.48 1.23 -10.65
CA TYR A 21 15.80 2.51 -10.81
C TYR A 21 14.31 2.35 -11.18
N ASN A 22 14.01 1.38 -12.05
CA ASN A 22 12.64 1.06 -12.43
C ASN A 22 11.84 0.46 -11.26
N THR A 23 12.47 -0.40 -10.44
CA THR A 23 11.83 -0.96 -9.23
C THR A 23 11.52 0.13 -8.20
N ILE A 24 12.44 1.07 -7.98
CA ILE A 24 12.22 2.19 -7.04
C ILE A 24 11.08 3.08 -7.53
N THR A 25 11.05 3.41 -8.82
CA THR A 25 10.00 4.27 -9.41
C THR A 25 8.62 3.59 -9.34
N TYR A 26 8.56 2.30 -9.67
CA TYR A 26 7.33 1.51 -9.55
C TYR A 26 6.82 1.44 -8.11
N ASN A 27 7.70 1.16 -7.15
CA ASN A 27 7.32 1.11 -5.73
C ASN A 27 6.78 2.44 -5.23
N ARG A 28 7.39 3.58 -5.62
CA ARG A 28 6.89 4.92 -5.27
C ARG A 28 5.50 5.21 -5.82
N LEU A 29 5.22 4.83 -7.07
CA LEU A 29 3.89 5.00 -7.67
C LEU A 29 2.84 4.16 -6.95
N VAL A 30 3.19 2.92 -6.62
CA VAL A 30 2.30 2.03 -5.89
C VAL A 30 2.07 2.52 -4.45
N ASP A 31 3.10 3.05 -3.79
CA ASP A 31 2.97 3.65 -2.46
C ASP A 31 2.05 4.87 -2.49
N ALA A 32 2.21 5.76 -3.47
CA ALA A 32 1.33 6.92 -3.64
C ALA A 32 -0.12 6.50 -3.86
N TYR A 33 -0.35 5.45 -4.66
CA TYR A 33 -1.67 4.86 -4.86
C TYR A 33 -2.24 4.29 -3.56
N CYS A 34 -1.46 3.50 -2.81
CA CYS A 34 -1.87 2.94 -1.52
C CYS A 34 -2.19 4.04 -0.49
N ILE A 35 -1.42 5.12 -0.45
CA ILE A 35 -1.68 6.26 0.44
C ILE A 35 -3.00 6.93 0.06
N MET A 36 -3.21 7.28 -1.21
CA MET A 36 -4.45 7.94 -1.64
C MET A 36 -5.69 7.08 -1.42
N PHE A 37 -5.69 5.83 -1.91
CA PHE A 37 -6.87 4.98 -1.82
C PHE A 37 -7.11 4.47 -0.39
N GLY A 38 -6.04 4.15 0.35
CA GLY A 38 -6.14 3.73 1.75
C GLY A 38 -6.72 4.82 2.65
N SER A 39 -6.26 6.06 2.47
CA SER A 39 -6.78 7.21 3.24
C SER A 39 -8.21 7.58 2.83
N LEU A 40 -8.52 7.58 1.53
CA LEU A 40 -9.88 7.86 1.06
C LEU A 40 -10.88 6.80 1.55
N SER A 41 -10.50 5.52 1.52
CA SER A 41 -11.31 4.43 2.09
C SER A 41 -11.52 4.61 3.58
N ALA A 42 -10.46 4.87 4.36
CA ALA A 42 -10.57 5.05 5.80
C ALA A 42 -11.47 6.24 6.17
N ILE A 43 -11.28 7.40 5.53
CA ILE A 43 -12.05 8.62 5.81
C ILE A 43 -13.50 8.46 5.36
N GLY A 44 -13.74 7.93 4.16
CA GLY A 44 -15.08 7.74 3.62
C GLY A 44 -15.91 6.79 4.47
N ASN A 45 -15.33 5.66 4.86
CA ASN A 45 -16.02 4.69 5.71
C ASN A 45 -16.22 5.19 7.15
N PHE A 46 -15.25 5.92 7.71
CA PHE A 46 -15.40 6.57 9.01
C PHE A 46 -16.56 7.58 9.01
N TYR A 47 -16.69 8.36 7.93
CA TYR A 47 -17.77 9.32 7.76
C TYR A 47 -19.16 8.62 7.73
N ILE A 48 -19.27 7.50 7.02
CA ILE A 48 -20.52 6.71 6.98
C ILE A 48 -20.88 6.20 8.38
N ILE A 49 -19.91 5.69 9.15
CA ILE A 49 -20.12 5.23 10.53
C ILE A 49 -20.58 6.37 11.43
N LEU A 50 -20.00 7.57 11.31
CA LEU A 50 -20.43 8.76 12.06
C LEU A 50 -21.87 9.17 11.68
N LEU A 51 -22.21 9.09 10.40
CA LEU A 51 -23.56 9.42 9.92
C LEU A 51 -24.58 8.42 10.49
N PHE A 52 -24.25 7.13 10.49
CA PHE A 52 -25.05 6.08 11.13
C PHE A 52 -25.19 6.25 12.65
N SER A 53 -24.17 6.79 13.30
CA SER A 53 -24.18 7.06 14.74
C SER A 53 -25.09 8.24 15.09
N ASN A 54 -25.14 9.27 14.23
CA ASN A 54 -25.97 10.46 14.43
C ASN A 54 -27.44 10.23 14.11
N PHE A 55 -27.76 9.43 13.10
CA PHE A 55 -29.14 9.21 12.68
C PHE A 55 -29.69 7.88 13.21
N SER A 56 -30.33 7.93 14.38
CA SER A 56 -30.95 6.77 15.03
C SER A 56 -32.00 6.07 14.16
N LYS A 57 -32.69 6.82 13.28
CA LYS A 57 -33.70 6.30 12.34
C LYS A 57 -33.11 5.37 11.26
N LEU A 58 -31.81 5.50 10.95
CA LEU A 58 -31.15 4.62 9.99
C LEU A 58 -30.79 3.26 10.59
N ARG A 59 -30.85 3.06 11.91
CA ARG A 59 -30.47 1.78 12.55
C ARG A 59 -31.59 0.75 12.64
N ALA A 60 -32.75 1.03 12.04
CA ALA A 60 -33.97 0.24 12.21
C ALA A 60 -33.99 -1.08 11.40
N THR A 61 -33.20 -1.18 10.32
CA THR A 61 -33.21 -2.35 9.43
C THR A 61 -31.94 -3.18 9.57
N GLN A 62 -32.06 -4.50 9.41
CA GLN A 62 -30.91 -5.42 9.45
C GLN A 62 -29.88 -5.14 8.33
N CYS A 63 -30.37 -4.73 7.15
CA CYS A 63 -29.51 -4.34 6.02
C CYS A 63 -28.56 -3.19 6.39
N ASN A 64 -29.04 -2.23 7.17
CA ASN A 64 -28.25 -1.08 7.57
C ASN A 64 -27.14 -1.42 8.57
N TRP A 65 -27.35 -2.43 9.42
CA TRP A 65 -26.27 -2.97 10.27
C TRP A 65 -25.21 -3.71 9.47
N PHE A 66 -25.60 -4.43 8.41
CA PHE A 66 -24.63 -5.06 7.50
C PHE A 66 -23.73 -4.03 6.80
N ILE A 67 -24.28 -2.88 6.39
CA ILE A 67 -23.50 -1.78 5.82
C ILE A 67 -22.47 -1.25 6.81
N VAL A 68 -22.82 -1.11 8.09
CA VAL A 68 -21.86 -0.66 9.12
C VAL A 68 -20.71 -1.65 9.27
N PHE A 69 -20.98 -2.96 9.29
CA PHE A 69 -19.92 -3.98 9.31
C PHE A 69 -19.00 -3.92 8.09
N LEU A 70 -19.57 -3.70 6.90
CA LEU A 70 -18.80 -3.52 5.67
C LEU A 70 -17.88 -2.29 5.77
N CYS A 71 -18.39 -1.15 6.24
CA CYS A 71 -17.58 0.05 6.43
C CYS A 71 -16.44 -0.16 7.45
N VAL A 72 -16.68 -0.91 8.53
CA VAL A 72 -15.62 -1.25 9.49
C VAL A 72 -14.55 -2.14 8.85
N ALA A 73 -14.94 -3.12 8.04
CA ALA A 73 -14.00 -3.96 7.29
C ALA A 73 -13.18 -3.13 6.28
N ASP A 74 -13.83 -2.23 5.55
CA ASP A 74 -13.16 -1.37 4.57
C ASP A 74 -12.23 -0.34 5.24
N MET A 75 -12.55 0.13 6.45
CA MET A 75 -11.63 0.93 7.26
C MET A 75 -10.37 0.14 7.65
N LEU A 76 -10.53 -1.13 8.06
CA LEU A 76 -9.42 -2.02 8.41
C LEU A 76 -8.53 -2.30 7.20
N ILE A 77 -9.14 -2.57 6.04
CA ILE A 77 -8.41 -2.74 4.76
C ILE A 77 -7.69 -1.44 4.40
N GLY A 78 -8.38 -0.29 4.50
CA GLY A 78 -7.80 1.03 4.26
C GLY A 78 -6.56 1.27 5.13
N LEU A 79 -6.65 1.04 6.43
CA LEU A 79 -5.52 1.13 7.36
C LEU A 79 -4.40 0.15 7.01
N GLY A 80 -4.72 -1.10 6.71
CA GLY A 80 -3.73 -2.10 6.28
C GLY A 80 -2.97 -1.69 5.02
N THR A 81 -3.67 -1.09 4.05
CA THR A 81 -3.03 -0.57 2.83
C THR A 81 -2.13 0.64 3.09
N LEU A 82 -2.37 1.43 4.15
CA LEU A 82 -1.50 2.53 4.58
C LEU A 82 -0.23 2.05 5.31
N VAL A 83 -0.27 0.89 5.98
CA VAL A 83 0.90 0.34 6.69
C VAL A 83 2.03 -0.01 5.71
N ARG A 84 1.70 -0.49 4.51
CA ARG A 84 2.68 -0.83 3.47
C ARG A 84 3.62 0.32 3.08
N PRO A 85 3.11 1.47 2.60
CA PRO A 85 3.99 2.57 2.17
C PRO A 85 4.79 3.14 3.34
N ILE A 86 4.22 3.17 4.55
CA ILE A 86 4.94 3.59 5.77
C ILE A 86 6.13 2.66 6.02
N TRP A 87 5.92 1.34 5.96
CA TRP A 87 6.98 0.38 6.15
C TRP A 87 8.02 0.45 5.03
N ASN A 88 7.60 0.65 3.78
CA ASN A 88 8.52 0.79 2.66
C ASN A 88 9.44 2.01 2.85
N MET A 89 8.90 3.17 3.28
CA MET A 89 9.73 4.34 3.59
C MET A 89 10.76 4.05 4.70
N ILE A 90 10.34 3.38 5.79
CA ILE A 90 11.24 2.97 6.87
C ILE A 90 12.33 2.01 6.36
N SER A 91 11.97 1.07 5.48
CA SER A 91 12.90 0.10 4.90
C SER A 91 13.94 0.78 4.01
N MET A 92 13.53 1.76 3.20
CA MET A 92 14.43 2.54 2.35
C MET A 92 15.41 3.39 3.18
N ASP A 93 14.95 3.97 4.29
CA ASP A 93 15.81 4.75 5.20
C ASP A 93 16.86 3.88 5.91
N ASN A 94 16.55 2.60 6.16
CA ASN A 94 17.44 1.69 6.88
C ASN A 94 18.32 0.80 5.97
N ASN A 95 18.23 0.90 4.64
CA ASN A 95 18.94 0.02 3.68
C ASN A 95 18.71 -1.49 3.91
N ILE A 96 17.64 -1.87 4.62
CA ILE A 96 17.28 -3.27 4.84
C ILE A 96 16.35 -3.67 3.69
N MET A 97 16.83 -4.51 2.78
CA MET A 97 16.06 -4.97 1.62
C MET A 97 15.02 -6.04 1.97
N GLU A 98 13.98 -6.06 1.14
CA GLU A 98 12.90 -7.04 0.96
C GLU A 98 11.66 -6.95 1.87
N PHE A 99 10.83 -5.95 1.60
CA PHE A 99 9.45 -5.92 2.08
C PHE A 99 8.59 -6.93 1.30
N ASN A 100 8.15 -7.99 1.98
CA ASN A 100 7.34 -9.04 1.36
C ASN A 100 5.83 -8.74 1.52
N PHE A 101 5.18 -8.39 0.40
CA PHE A 101 3.76 -8.05 0.30
C PHE A 101 2.84 -9.15 0.88
N TYR A 102 3.32 -10.40 0.88
CA TYR A 102 2.64 -11.57 1.41
C TYR A 102 2.14 -11.40 2.86
N TRP A 103 2.93 -10.80 3.76
CA TRP A 103 2.54 -10.65 5.16
C TRP A 103 1.40 -9.65 5.38
N CYS A 104 1.39 -8.54 4.64
CA CYS A 104 0.29 -7.58 4.68
C CYS A 104 -1.00 -8.16 4.10
N THR A 105 -0.90 -8.96 3.03
CA THR A 105 -2.06 -9.63 2.44
C THR A 105 -2.56 -10.78 3.33
N LEU A 106 -1.67 -11.54 3.99
CA LEU A 106 -2.08 -12.59 4.93
C LEU A 106 -2.77 -12.03 6.17
N ALA A 107 -2.24 -10.95 6.75
CA ALA A 107 -2.87 -10.33 7.93
C ALA A 107 -4.28 -9.80 7.61
N SER A 108 -4.48 -9.23 6.43
CA SER A 108 -5.80 -8.75 5.98
C SER A 108 -6.72 -9.86 5.48
N ALA A 109 -6.21 -10.85 4.75
CA ALA A 109 -6.99 -11.97 4.23
C ALA A 109 -7.41 -12.98 5.30
N SER A 110 -6.59 -13.23 6.32
CA SER A 110 -6.93 -14.13 7.44
C SER A 110 -8.18 -13.64 8.18
N TRP A 111 -8.41 -12.33 8.22
CA TRP A 111 -9.59 -11.73 8.83
C TRP A 111 -10.84 -11.87 7.96
N ILE A 112 -10.70 -11.79 6.63
CA ILE A 112 -11.82 -11.94 5.68
C ILE A 112 -12.28 -13.41 5.60
N CYS A 113 -11.36 -14.36 5.67
CA CYS A 113 -11.68 -15.79 5.61
C CYS A 113 -12.11 -16.41 6.96
N GLY A 114 -12.02 -15.67 8.07
CA GLY A 114 -12.42 -16.13 9.41
C GLY A 114 -13.91 -15.94 9.74
N TYR A 115 -14.65 -15.19 8.94
CA TYR A 115 -16.11 -15.02 9.07
C TYR A 115 -16.82 -15.99 8.11
N ARG A 116 -16.93 -17.25 8.52
CA ARG A 116 -17.88 -18.19 7.94
C ARG A 116 -18.66 -18.90 9.04
#